data_AF-A0A849ILQ7-F1
#
_entry.id   AF-A0A849ILQ7-F1
#
_cell.length_a   1.000
_cell.length_b   1.000
_cell.length_c   1.000
_cell.angle_alpha   90.00
_cell.angle_beta   90.00
_cell.angle_gamma   90.00
#
_symmetry.space_group_name_H-M   'P 1'
#
loop_
_entity.id
_entity.type
_entity.pdbx_description
1 polymer ?
#
loop_
_entity_poly.entity_id
_entity_poly.type
_entity_poly.pdbx_seq_one_letter_code
_entity_poly.pdbx_strand_id
1 'polypeptide(L)'
;MPSTNSAVRSPKLTPNWGGGVGPELKADQRPPAIRLAPADSVRAAALFLVIVIHASPWPSHATAAANQFYSGVSLAARVSVPLFVVLSGLLLAHVHPRVDAPGRFLLRRLSRTLLPWLPWALIYFALTVGFQGMSPVPSQDWGWWAGGAGHLFFLLLIPQLYLLYLVWPKGRRSSTVALLAAIVVQVSLQLARVALPIHGGLGQMVLLDFGFEEAPFWVGYFALGIWLGLHPGWMALSRRWLAVALPATAGALVLLLAGLPGRIATNWGPWVHGTGAFLRPSLLLLTALVCWDLWLAGPTLIAWGGPRLDAIVQSLSRHSLGIYIIHPVLLLGLGPLLEILPGPFSLQQPLPGSLLPISIMVFGALGFGWLGTRALVVCRLTAWSVGEGATPWRYACPGSGAATGQFRN
;
A
#
# COMPACT_ATOMS: atom_id res chain seq x y z
N MET A 1 -54.11 -43.22 -26.08
CA MET A 1 -52.75 -43.18 -25.51
C MET A 1 -52.53 -41.82 -24.86
N PRO A 2 -52.14 -41.75 -23.58
CA PRO A 2 -52.09 -40.52 -22.80
C PRO A 2 -50.74 -39.80 -22.96
N SER A 3 -50.78 -38.47 -23.15
CA SER A 3 -49.60 -37.60 -23.12
C SER A 3 -49.39 -37.05 -21.71
N THR A 4 -48.38 -37.56 -21.01
CA THR A 4 -47.87 -37.02 -19.76
C THR A 4 -46.86 -35.91 -20.05
N ASN A 5 -47.20 -34.65 -19.71
CA ASN A 5 -46.26 -33.54 -19.72
C ASN A 5 -45.89 -33.21 -18.27
N SER A 6 -44.70 -33.64 -17.85
CA SER A 6 -44.14 -33.38 -16.53
C SER A 6 -43.50 -31.98 -16.51
N ALA A 7 -44.19 -31.03 -15.88
CA ALA A 7 -43.64 -29.72 -15.57
C ALA A 7 -42.59 -29.85 -14.44
N VAL A 8 -41.31 -29.67 -14.78
CA VAL A 8 -40.22 -29.52 -13.82
C VAL A 8 -40.38 -28.17 -13.11
N ARG A 9 -40.88 -28.21 -11.87
CA ARG A 9 -40.90 -27.04 -10.97
C ARG A 9 -39.48 -26.74 -10.48
N SER A 10 -38.94 -25.60 -10.86
CA SER A 10 -37.74 -25.01 -10.25
C SER A 10 -38.04 -24.63 -8.78
N PRO A 11 -37.18 -24.93 -7.81
CA PRO A 11 -37.40 -24.53 -6.43
C PRO A 11 -37.24 -23.01 -6.29
N LYS A 12 -38.33 -22.31 -5.96
CA LYS A 12 -38.32 -20.91 -5.51
C LYS A 12 -37.64 -20.84 -4.14
N LEU A 13 -36.37 -20.43 -4.13
CA LEU A 13 -35.71 -19.94 -2.92
C LEU A 13 -36.33 -18.59 -2.53
N THR A 14 -37.19 -18.61 -1.52
CA THR A 14 -37.61 -17.38 -0.83
C THR A 14 -36.62 -17.14 0.33
N PRO A 15 -36.07 -15.92 0.49
CA PRO A 15 -35.26 -15.62 1.66
C PRO A 15 -36.18 -15.36 2.85
N ASN A 16 -36.11 -16.24 3.84
CA ASN A 16 -36.76 -16.08 5.12
C ASN A 16 -35.95 -15.07 5.96
N TRP A 17 -36.36 -13.81 5.98
CA TRP A 17 -35.76 -12.75 6.81
C TRP A 17 -36.34 -12.77 8.23
N GLY A 18 -36.16 -13.90 8.93
CA GLY A 18 -36.42 -14.02 10.36
C GLY A 18 -35.16 -13.65 11.16
N GLY A 19 -35.26 -12.63 12.01
CA GLY A 19 -34.18 -12.11 12.87
C GLY A 19 -33.73 -13.06 13.98
N GLY A 20 -33.18 -14.22 13.61
CA GLY A 20 -32.45 -15.11 14.51
C GLY A 20 -30.95 -14.96 14.29
N VAL A 21 -30.20 -14.80 15.39
CA VAL A 21 -28.73 -14.92 15.39
C VAL A 21 -28.39 -16.36 15.01
N GLY A 22 -28.19 -16.61 13.72
CA GLY A 22 -27.77 -17.92 13.22
C GLY A 22 -26.42 -18.31 13.80
N PRO A 23 -26.17 -19.62 14.01
CA PRO A 23 -24.92 -20.12 14.56
C PRO A 23 -23.74 -19.63 13.71
N GLU A 24 -22.74 -19.06 14.37
CA GLU A 24 -21.50 -18.64 13.74
C GLU A 24 -20.89 -19.83 13.01
N LEU A 25 -20.90 -19.79 11.67
CA LEU A 25 -20.34 -20.86 10.84
C LEU A 25 -18.92 -21.18 11.31
N LYS A 26 -18.68 -22.46 11.59
CA LYS A 26 -17.35 -22.99 11.93
C LYS A 26 -16.35 -22.57 10.85
N ALA A 27 -15.11 -22.28 11.27
CA ALA A 27 -14.10 -21.69 10.39
C ALA A 27 -13.76 -22.53 9.14
N ASP A 28 -14.06 -23.82 9.16
CA ASP A 28 -13.93 -24.80 8.07
C ASP A 28 -15.03 -24.72 7.00
N GLN A 29 -16.15 -24.03 7.29
CA GLN A 29 -17.29 -23.87 6.38
C GLN A 29 -17.32 -22.51 5.67
N ARG A 30 -16.34 -21.63 5.91
CA ARG A 30 -16.24 -20.39 5.16
C ARG A 30 -15.67 -20.71 3.78
N PRO A 31 -16.36 -20.36 2.67
CA PRO A 31 -15.78 -20.50 1.35
C PRO A 31 -14.42 -19.78 1.33
N PRO A 32 -13.38 -20.36 0.69
CA PRO A 32 -12.08 -19.72 0.60
C PRO A 32 -12.28 -18.33 0.00
N ALA A 33 -11.76 -17.31 0.67
CA ALA A 33 -11.84 -15.94 0.19
C ALA A 33 -11.31 -15.89 -1.25
N ILE A 34 -12.10 -15.34 -2.16
CA ILE A 34 -11.73 -15.26 -3.59
C ILE A 34 -10.40 -14.53 -3.69
N ARG A 35 -9.35 -15.27 -4.08
CA ARG A 35 -8.03 -14.71 -4.30
C ARG A 35 -8.03 -13.95 -5.62
N LEU A 36 -7.67 -12.67 -5.58
CA LEU A 36 -7.40 -11.88 -6.78
C LEU A 36 -5.89 -11.85 -7.00
N ALA A 37 -5.35 -12.75 -7.82
CA ALA A 37 -3.92 -12.79 -8.14
C ALA A 37 -3.36 -11.43 -8.65
N PRO A 38 -4.10 -10.64 -9.46
CA PRO A 38 -3.68 -9.28 -9.81
C PRO A 38 -3.57 -8.33 -8.60
N ALA A 39 -4.39 -8.49 -7.57
CA ALA A 39 -4.28 -7.67 -6.37
C ALA A 39 -3.01 -8.03 -5.56
N ASP A 40 -2.60 -9.30 -5.57
CA ASP A 40 -1.35 -9.73 -4.94
C ASP A 40 -0.11 -9.16 -5.65
N SER A 41 -0.11 -9.11 -6.99
CA SER A 41 0.99 -8.51 -7.75
C SER A 41 1.14 -7.01 -7.44
N VAL A 42 0.03 -6.27 -7.47
CA VAL A 42 0.02 -4.83 -7.15
C VAL A 42 0.48 -4.62 -5.71
N ARG A 43 0.03 -5.43 -4.75
CA ARG A 43 0.39 -5.29 -3.33
C ARG A 43 1.88 -5.58 -3.08
N ALA A 44 2.40 -6.66 -3.66
CA ALA A 44 3.80 -7.03 -3.51
C ALA A 44 4.73 -5.98 -4.17
N ALA A 45 4.37 -5.48 -5.35
CA ALA A 45 5.11 -4.41 -6.01
C ALA A 45 5.07 -3.11 -5.21
N ALA A 46 3.89 -2.70 -4.72
CA ALA A 46 3.73 -1.52 -3.87
C ALA A 46 4.61 -1.62 -2.61
N LEU A 47 4.62 -2.77 -1.94
CA LEU A 47 5.48 -3.02 -0.77
C LEU A 47 6.97 -2.88 -1.12
N PHE A 48 7.42 -3.53 -2.19
CA PHE A 48 8.81 -3.44 -2.61
C PHE A 48 9.21 -1.99 -2.89
N LEU A 49 8.35 -1.24 -3.59
CA LEU A 49 8.58 0.18 -3.89
C LEU A 49 8.59 1.06 -2.63
N VAL A 50 7.85 0.72 -1.56
CA VAL A 50 7.98 1.41 -0.26
C VAL A 50 9.40 1.26 0.30
N ILE A 51 9.98 0.07 0.23
CA ILE A 51 11.35 -0.12 0.72
C ILE A 51 12.35 0.65 -0.16
N VAL A 52 12.16 0.62 -1.49
CA VAL A 52 13.00 1.37 -2.42
C VAL A 52 12.96 2.88 -2.15
N ILE A 53 11.79 3.47 -1.92
CA ILE A 53 11.71 4.92 -1.66
C ILE A 53 12.41 5.30 -0.34
N HIS A 54 12.42 4.43 0.67
CA HIS A 54 13.14 4.66 1.94
C HIS A 54 14.63 4.34 1.88
N ALA A 55 15.06 3.46 0.97
CA ALA A 55 16.46 3.15 0.73
C ALA A 55 17.16 4.22 -0.14
N SER A 56 16.45 4.79 -1.12
CA SER A 56 17.01 5.70 -2.12
C SER A 56 17.63 7.01 -1.59
N PRO A 57 17.22 7.58 -0.43
CA PRO A 57 17.83 8.80 0.09
C PRO A 57 19.23 8.61 0.70
N TRP A 58 19.62 7.39 1.09
CA TRP A 58 20.86 7.17 1.82
C TRP A 58 22.15 7.50 1.03
N PRO A 59 22.25 7.26 -0.29
CA PRO A 59 23.38 7.75 -1.08
C PRO A 59 23.41 9.28 -1.31
N SER A 60 22.90 10.09 -0.38
CA SER A 60 22.71 11.53 -0.53
C SER A 60 24.00 12.33 -0.70
N HIS A 61 25.12 11.81 -0.17
CA HIS A 61 26.45 12.42 -0.25
C HIS A 61 27.35 11.79 -1.33
N ALA A 62 26.80 10.88 -2.15
CA ALA A 62 27.52 10.29 -3.27
C ALA A 62 27.76 11.34 -4.37
N THR A 63 28.34 10.91 -5.49
CA THR A 63 28.54 11.81 -6.63
C THR A 63 27.21 12.41 -7.12
N ALA A 64 27.27 13.60 -7.73
CA ALA A 64 26.07 14.27 -8.27
C ALA A 64 25.23 13.36 -9.19
N ALA A 65 25.88 12.53 -10.00
CA ALA A 65 25.23 11.54 -10.86
C ALA A 65 24.49 10.46 -10.05
N ALA A 66 25.11 9.92 -8.99
CA ALA A 66 24.48 8.96 -8.10
C ALA A 66 23.27 9.58 -7.37
N ASN A 67 23.44 10.78 -6.80
CA ASN A 67 22.36 11.49 -6.13
C ASN A 67 21.16 11.76 -7.07
N GLN A 68 21.42 12.21 -8.31
CA GLN A 68 20.38 12.41 -9.32
C GLN A 68 19.68 11.09 -9.70
N PHE A 69 20.44 10.01 -9.88
CA PHE A 69 19.90 8.68 -10.17
C PHE A 69 18.97 8.21 -9.04
N TYR A 70 19.43 8.23 -7.80
CA TYR A 70 18.62 7.77 -6.66
C TYR A 70 17.44 8.70 -6.35
N SER A 71 17.55 10.00 -6.63
CA SER A 71 16.40 10.91 -6.60
C SER A 71 15.34 10.53 -7.63
N GLY A 72 15.74 10.14 -8.84
CA GLY A 72 14.85 9.61 -9.88
C GLY A 72 14.20 8.29 -9.47
N VAL A 73 14.98 7.36 -8.91
CA VAL A 73 14.48 6.08 -8.37
C VAL A 73 13.48 6.31 -7.25
N SER A 74 13.81 7.19 -6.29
CA SER A 74 12.90 7.60 -5.21
C SER A 74 11.60 8.15 -5.78
N LEU A 75 11.66 9.06 -6.76
CA LEU A 75 10.49 9.67 -7.38
C LEU A 75 9.60 8.65 -8.10
N ALA A 76 10.20 7.72 -8.85
CA ALA A 76 9.47 6.64 -9.51
C ALA A 76 8.78 5.71 -8.50
N ALA A 77 9.46 5.39 -7.39
CA ALA A 77 8.96 4.52 -6.34
C ALA A 77 7.82 5.15 -5.50
N ARG A 78 7.53 6.45 -5.64
CA ARG A 78 6.46 7.13 -4.88
C ARG A 78 5.06 6.69 -5.25
N VAL A 79 4.89 5.94 -6.34
CA VAL A 79 3.61 5.29 -6.64
C VAL A 79 3.24 4.22 -5.61
N SER A 80 4.18 3.75 -4.79
CA SER A 80 3.99 2.71 -3.76
C SER A 80 2.78 2.95 -2.85
N VAL A 81 2.75 4.04 -2.08
CA VAL A 81 1.64 4.36 -1.17
C VAL A 81 0.32 4.58 -1.92
N PRO A 82 0.28 5.37 -3.02
CA PRO A 82 -0.91 5.47 -3.87
C PRO A 82 -1.47 4.12 -4.36
N LEU A 83 -0.63 3.15 -4.71
CA LEU A 83 -1.06 1.81 -5.11
C LEU A 83 -1.78 1.09 -3.96
N PHE A 84 -1.27 1.21 -2.73
CA PHE A 84 -1.98 0.68 -1.55
C PHE A 84 -3.33 1.37 -1.33
N VAL A 85 -3.41 2.68 -1.56
CA VAL A 85 -4.67 3.44 -1.45
C VAL A 85 -5.69 2.99 -2.51
N VAL A 86 -5.27 2.84 -3.78
CA VAL A 86 -6.12 2.31 -4.87
C VAL A 86 -6.60 0.91 -4.54
N LEU A 87 -5.70 0.00 -4.14
CA LEU A 87 -6.06 -1.37 -3.76
C LEU A 87 -7.02 -1.40 -2.57
N SER A 88 -6.84 -0.52 -1.59
CA SER A 88 -7.73 -0.43 -0.43
C SER A 88 -9.15 -0.08 -0.86
N GLY A 89 -9.32 0.94 -1.72
CA GLY A 89 -10.63 1.30 -2.28
C GLY A 89 -11.25 0.18 -3.11
N LEU A 90 -10.44 -0.45 -3.97
CA LEU A 90 -10.86 -1.54 -4.88
C LEU A 90 -11.39 -2.74 -4.11
N LEU A 91 -10.58 -3.28 -3.20
CA LEU A 91 -10.95 -4.49 -2.46
C LEU A 91 -12.13 -4.22 -1.53
N LEU A 92 -12.22 -3.00 -0.99
CA LEU A 92 -13.33 -2.60 -0.14
C LEU A 92 -14.65 -2.58 -0.90
N ALA A 93 -14.67 -1.94 -2.07
CA ALA A 93 -15.84 -1.86 -2.94
C ALA A 93 -16.22 -3.20 -3.56
N HIS A 94 -15.22 -4.02 -3.91
CA HIS A 94 -15.44 -5.33 -4.50
C HIS A 94 -16.03 -6.33 -3.50
N VAL A 95 -15.52 -6.35 -2.25
CA VAL A 95 -15.97 -7.31 -1.22
C VAL A 95 -17.20 -6.80 -0.45
N HIS A 96 -17.32 -5.50 -0.24
CA HIS A 96 -18.37 -4.90 0.56
C HIS A 96 -19.11 -3.77 -0.18
N PRO A 97 -19.76 -4.05 -1.34
CA PRO A 97 -20.46 -3.04 -2.12
C PRO A 97 -21.59 -2.34 -1.31
N ARG A 98 -22.09 -3.00 -0.26
CA ARG A 98 -23.00 -2.44 0.75
C ARG A 98 -22.44 -2.72 2.14
N VAL A 99 -22.68 -1.81 3.07
CA VAL A 99 -22.24 -1.91 4.47
C VAL A 99 -23.47 -1.87 5.37
N ASP A 100 -23.89 -3.04 5.84
CA ASP A 100 -25.11 -3.16 6.66
C ASP A 100 -24.88 -2.77 8.13
N ALA A 101 -23.64 -2.93 8.64
CA ALA A 101 -23.26 -2.64 10.01
C ALA A 101 -22.02 -1.72 10.09
N PRO A 102 -22.19 -0.39 9.89
CA PRO A 102 -21.07 0.54 9.74
C PRO A 102 -20.14 0.59 10.97
N GLY A 103 -20.69 0.55 12.19
CA GLY A 103 -19.87 0.54 13.42
C GLY A 103 -18.98 -0.70 13.53
N ARG A 104 -19.55 -1.89 13.30
CA ARG A 104 -18.78 -3.15 13.32
C ARG A 104 -17.76 -3.22 12.18
N PHE A 105 -18.11 -2.67 11.03
CA PHE A 105 -17.20 -2.54 9.89
C PHE A 105 -16.00 -1.65 10.22
N LEU A 106 -16.24 -0.45 10.80
CA LEU A 106 -15.18 0.46 11.20
C LEU A 106 -14.32 -0.16 12.29
N LEU A 107 -14.92 -0.65 13.38
CA LEU A 107 -14.17 -1.21 14.50
C LEU A 107 -13.18 -2.30 14.05
N ARG A 108 -13.62 -3.25 13.22
CA ARG A 108 -12.75 -4.33 12.70
C ARG A 108 -11.60 -3.83 11.83
N ARG A 109 -11.77 -2.68 11.17
CA ARG A 109 -10.77 -2.11 10.27
C ARG A 109 -9.81 -1.19 11.01
N LEU A 110 -10.34 -0.33 11.87
CA LEU A 110 -9.56 0.52 12.76
C LEU A 110 -8.69 -0.32 13.69
N SER A 111 -9.20 -1.42 14.23
CA SER A 111 -8.40 -2.32 15.07
C SER A 111 -7.25 -3.00 14.30
N ARG A 112 -7.31 -3.08 12.96
CA ARG A 112 -6.23 -3.65 12.14
C ARG A 112 -5.16 -2.64 11.77
N THR A 113 -5.40 -1.34 11.96
CA THR A 113 -4.44 -0.29 11.62
C THR A 113 -3.97 0.48 12.85
N LEU A 114 -4.89 0.97 13.67
CA LEU A 114 -4.58 1.77 14.86
C LEU A 114 -3.98 0.94 16.00
N LEU A 115 -4.38 -0.34 16.12
CA LEU A 115 -3.81 -1.19 17.16
C LEU A 115 -2.34 -1.51 16.88
N PRO A 116 -1.91 -1.91 15.66
CA PRO A 116 -0.49 -1.94 15.28
C PRO A 116 0.24 -0.62 15.49
N TRP A 117 -0.41 0.51 15.19
CA TRP A 117 0.22 1.82 15.28
C TRP A 117 0.71 2.14 16.69
N LEU A 118 -0.05 1.83 17.73
CA LEU A 118 0.27 2.18 19.13
C LEU A 118 1.65 1.69 19.62
N PRO A 119 1.95 0.38 19.67
CA PRO A 119 3.25 -0.11 20.15
C PRO A 119 4.39 0.32 19.23
N TRP A 120 4.14 0.39 17.92
CA TRP A 120 5.18 0.75 16.97
C TRP A 120 5.52 2.23 17.00
N ALA A 121 4.56 3.13 17.23
CA ALA A 121 4.84 4.54 17.45
C ALA A 121 5.79 4.73 18.65
N LEU A 122 5.61 3.98 19.73
CA LEU A 122 6.53 4.02 20.88
C LEU A 122 7.94 3.51 20.52
N ILE A 123 8.02 2.38 19.80
CA ILE A 123 9.30 1.84 19.33
C ILE A 123 10.02 2.86 18.44
N TYR A 124 9.30 3.47 17.50
CA TYR A 124 9.87 4.44 16.60
C TYR A 124 10.28 5.73 17.27
N PHE A 125 9.54 6.19 18.27
CA PHE A 125 9.95 7.32 19.09
C PHE A 125 11.27 7.02 19.79
N ALA A 126 11.42 5.83 20.40
CA ALA A 126 12.67 5.44 21.03
C ALA A 126 13.83 5.38 20.01
N LEU A 127 13.57 4.87 18.80
CA LEU A 127 14.56 4.83 17.73
C LEU A 127 14.94 6.23 17.22
N THR A 128 13.98 7.14 17.05
CA THR A 128 14.27 8.50 16.57
C THR A 128 15.01 9.33 17.63
N VAL A 129 14.69 9.15 18.91
CA VAL A 129 15.47 9.74 20.01
C VAL A 129 16.90 9.20 20.00
N GLY A 130 17.08 7.88 19.90
CA GLY A 130 18.39 7.24 19.97
C GLY A 130 19.28 7.45 18.73
N PHE A 131 18.72 7.44 17.53
CA PHE A 131 19.48 7.46 16.27
C PHE A 131 19.40 8.78 15.51
N GLN A 132 18.37 9.60 15.75
CA GLN A 132 18.12 10.83 14.97
C GLN A 132 18.17 12.09 15.84
N GLY A 133 18.46 11.97 17.14
CA GLY A 133 18.61 13.12 18.04
C GLY A 133 17.30 13.86 18.33
N MET A 134 16.15 13.21 18.14
CA MET A 134 14.84 13.76 18.53
C MET A 134 14.81 14.01 20.04
N SER A 135 14.04 15.00 20.48
CA SER A 135 13.91 15.28 21.91
C SER A 135 13.27 14.08 22.62
N PRO A 136 13.79 13.66 23.79
CA PRO A 136 13.14 12.62 24.59
C PRO A 136 11.82 13.12 25.23
N VAL A 137 11.48 14.41 25.11
CA VAL A 137 10.28 15.01 25.70
C VAL A 137 9.14 15.00 24.67
N PRO A 138 8.11 14.12 24.80
CA PRO A 138 7.10 13.92 23.76
C PRO A 138 6.32 15.18 23.39
N SER A 139 6.13 16.10 24.33
CA SER A 139 5.38 17.35 24.10
C SER A 139 6.12 18.34 23.20
N GLN A 140 7.44 18.20 23.04
CA GLN A 140 8.22 19.04 22.14
C GLN A 140 8.08 18.61 20.67
N ASP A 141 7.64 17.37 20.43
CA ASP A 141 7.49 16.77 19.11
C ASP A 141 6.02 16.37 18.82
N TRP A 142 5.06 17.17 19.27
CA TRP A 142 3.63 16.87 19.11
C TRP A 142 3.23 16.63 17.64
N GLY A 143 3.82 17.39 16.70
CA GLY A 143 3.59 17.19 15.27
C GLY A 143 4.01 15.80 14.77
N TRP A 144 5.07 15.23 15.34
CA TRP A 144 5.50 13.87 15.01
C TRP A 144 4.49 12.81 15.47
N TRP A 145 3.92 12.97 16.67
CA TRP A 145 2.88 12.08 17.19
C TRP A 145 1.58 12.21 16.42
N ALA A 146 1.11 13.45 16.22
CA ALA A 146 -0.12 13.75 15.51
C ALA A 146 -0.05 13.29 14.04
N GLY A 147 1.12 13.43 13.41
CA GLY A 147 1.33 13.05 12.01
C GLY A 147 1.64 11.57 11.75
N GLY A 148 1.50 10.74 12.77
CA GLY A 148 1.64 9.30 12.61
C GLY A 148 3.08 8.82 12.67
N ALA A 149 3.86 9.37 13.60
CA ALA A 149 5.13 8.82 14.06
C ALA A 149 6.13 8.60 12.91
N GLY A 150 6.24 9.57 12.01
CA GLY A 150 7.11 9.52 10.84
C GLY A 150 6.56 8.63 9.73
N HIS A 151 7.16 7.47 9.50
CA HIS A 151 6.78 6.59 8.38
C HIS A 151 5.46 5.85 8.62
N LEU A 152 4.88 5.85 9.82
CA LEU A 152 3.61 5.13 10.13
C LEU A 152 2.34 5.90 9.74
N PHE A 153 2.46 7.08 9.12
CA PHE A 153 1.32 7.93 8.75
C PHE A 153 0.20 7.20 7.99
N PHE A 154 0.53 6.20 7.17
CA PHE A 154 -0.45 5.42 6.41
C PHE A 154 -1.48 4.71 7.33
N LEU A 155 -1.07 4.32 8.54
CA LEU A 155 -1.95 3.70 9.53
C LEU A 155 -2.98 4.67 10.09
N LEU A 156 -2.73 5.98 10.03
CA LEU A 156 -3.68 7.05 10.39
C LEU A 156 -4.51 7.48 9.18
N LEU A 157 -3.92 7.54 7.99
CA LEU A 157 -4.60 7.90 6.75
C LEU A 157 -5.74 6.92 6.39
N ILE A 158 -5.47 5.62 6.43
CA ILE A 158 -6.44 4.60 5.99
C ILE A 158 -7.76 4.60 6.79
N PRO A 159 -7.76 4.74 8.12
CA PRO A 159 -8.94 5.07 8.91
C PRO A 159 -9.83 6.17 8.33
N GLN A 160 -9.23 7.30 7.93
CA GLN A 160 -9.97 8.44 7.37
C GLN A 160 -10.64 8.04 6.05
N LEU A 161 -9.95 7.28 5.20
CA LEU A 161 -10.50 6.75 3.95
C LEU A 161 -11.64 5.74 4.18
N TYR A 162 -11.58 4.94 5.26
CA TYR A 162 -12.69 4.07 5.62
C TYR A 162 -13.95 4.83 6.04
N LEU A 163 -13.81 5.96 6.73
CA LEU A 163 -14.93 6.85 7.04
C LEU A 163 -15.54 7.39 5.74
N LEU A 164 -14.70 7.87 4.82
CA LEU A 164 -15.15 8.33 3.51
C LEU A 164 -15.89 7.24 2.72
N TYR A 165 -15.45 5.97 2.82
CA TYR A 165 -16.11 4.86 2.15
C TYR A 165 -17.58 4.67 2.56
N LEU A 166 -17.92 4.94 3.82
CA LEU A 166 -19.29 4.78 4.34
C LEU A 166 -20.28 5.71 3.65
N VAL A 167 -19.85 6.92 3.32
CA VAL A 167 -20.68 7.93 2.65
C VAL A 167 -20.50 7.93 1.13
N TRP A 168 -19.59 7.11 0.60
CA TRP A 168 -19.28 7.08 -0.83
C TRP A 168 -20.45 6.53 -1.66
N PRO A 169 -20.91 7.22 -2.72
CA PRO A 169 -22.04 6.77 -3.53
C PRO A 169 -21.71 5.47 -4.28
N LYS A 170 -22.62 4.50 -4.22
CA LYS A 170 -22.41 3.15 -4.80
C LYS A 170 -23.04 2.95 -6.19
N GLY A 171 -23.89 3.89 -6.65
CA GLY A 171 -24.52 3.81 -7.96
C GLY A 171 -23.54 4.07 -9.10
N ARG A 172 -23.78 3.54 -10.30
CA ARG A 172 -22.82 3.64 -11.41
C ARG A 172 -22.52 5.08 -11.84
N ARG A 173 -23.56 5.89 -12.05
CA ARG A 173 -23.38 7.30 -12.42
C ARG A 173 -22.81 8.11 -11.27
N SER A 174 -23.33 7.91 -10.06
CA SER A 174 -22.94 8.69 -8.88
C SER A 174 -21.52 8.37 -8.41
N SER A 175 -21.05 7.13 -8.51
CA SER A 175 -19.66 6.77 -8.20
C SER A 175 -18.67 7.32 -9.23
N THR A 176 -19.04 7.40 -10.51
CA THR A 176 -18.23 8.09 -11.53
C THR A 176 -18.14 9.58 -11.26
N VAL A 177 -19.26 10.25 -10.94
CA VAL A 177 -19.25 11.68 -10.60
C VAL A 177 -18.41 11.93 -9.35
N ALA A 178 -18.54 11.10 -8.31
CA ALA A 178 -17.73 11.20 -7.11
C ALA A 178 -16.24 10.97 -7.37
N LEU A 179 -15.88 10.04 -8.27
CA LEU A 179 -14.50 9.85 -8.73
C LEU A 179 -13.95 11.12 -9.39
N LEU A 180 -14.68 11.70 -10.34
CA LEU A 180 -14.25 12.90 -11.04
C LEU A 180 -14.09 14.08 -10.06
N ALA A 181 -15.04 14.25 -9.14
CA ALA A 181 -14.95 15.27 -8.09
C ALA A 181 -13.73 15.05 -7.17
N ALA A 182 -13.47 13.81 -6.76
CA ALA A 182 -12.31 13.45 -5.95
C ALA A 182 -10.97 13.73 -6.66
N ILE A 183 -10.88 13.42 -7.96
CA ILE A 183 -9.70 13.76 -8.78
C ILE A 183 -9.52 15.28 -8.83
N VAL A 184 -10.59 16.04 -9.09
CA VAL A 184 -10.53 17.50 -9.11
C VAL A 184 -10.07 18.07 -7.77
N VAL A 185 -10.64 17.60 -6.65
CA VAL A 185 -10.24 18.02 -5.29
C VAL A 185 -8.76 17.73 -5.06
N GLN A 186 -8.34 16.48 -5.26
CA GLN A 186 -6.96 16.08 -5.02
C GLN A 186 -5.99 16.87 -5.90
N VAL A 187 -6.23 16.95 -7.21
CA VAL A 187 -5.35 17.68 -8.14
C VAL A 187 -5.32 19.17 -7.80
N SER A 188 -6.45 19.77 -7.41
CA SER A 188 -6.49 21.19 -7.01
C SER A 188 -5.66 21.43 -5.75
N LEU A 189 -5.75 20.56 -4.74
CA LEU A 189 -4.92 20.67 -3.53
C LEU A 189 -3.42 20.49 -3.84
N GLN A 190 -3.09 19.55 -4.72
CA GLN A 190 -1.71 19.30 -5.16
C GLN A 190 -1.15 20.47 -5.99
N LEU A 191 -1.97 21.07 -6.86
CA LEU A 191 -1.60 22.27 -7.61
C LEU A 191 -1.45 23.48 -6.68
N ALA A 192 -2.39 23.69 -5.75
CA ALA A 192 -2.32 24.77 -4.77
C ALA A 192 -1.03 24.70 -3.95
N ARG A 193 -0.67 23.50 -3.50
CA ARG A 193 0.58 23.22 -2.78
C ARG A 193 1.84 23.62 -3.55
N VAL A 194 1.84 23.43 -4.86
CA VAL A 194 2.99 23.66 -5.73
C VAL A 194 3.05 25.11 -6.23
N ALA A 195 1.90 25.69 -6.57
CA ALA A 195 1.80 26.97 -7.28
C ALA A 195 1.55 28.18 -6.38
N LEU A 196 0.92 28.01 -5.21
CA LEU A 196 0.63 29.13 -4.31
C LEU A 196 1.82 29.38 -3.38
N PRO A 197 2.22 30.64 -3.12
CA PRO A 197 3.18 30.96 -2.07
C PRO A 197 2.51 30.78 -0.70
N ILE A 198 2.79 29.67 -0.02
CA ILE A 198 2.19 29.34 1.28
C ILE A 198 3.24 29.61 2.35
N HIS A 199 2.98 30.63 3.17
CA HIS A 199 3.90 31.06 4.23
C HIS A 199 3.15 31.14 5.56
N GLY A 200 3.50 30.28 6.52
CA GLY A 200 2.95 30.27 7.86
C GLY A 200 1.46 29.90 7.97
N GLY A 201 0.99 29.87 9.23
CA GLY A 201 -0.41 29.70 9.58
C GLY A 201 -1.03 28.36 9.16
N LEU A 202 -2.37 28.35 9.09
CA LEU A 202 -3.17 27.16 8.75
C LEU A 202 -2.89 26.62 7.35
N GLY A 203 -2.56 27.50 6.39
CA GLY A 203 -2.22 27.09 5.03
C GLY A 203 -0.97 26.22 5.01
N GLN A 204 0.09 26.63 5.72
CA GLN A 204 1.31 25.83 5.85
C GLN A 204 1.02 24.52 6.59
N MET A 205 0.30 24.57 7.71
CA MET A 205 -0.02 23.39 8.51
C MET A 205 -0.79 22.33 7.69
N VAL A 206 -1.87 22.73 7.02
CA VAL A 206 -2.78 21.79 6.33
C VAL A 206 -2.24 21.39 4.96
N LEU A 207 -1.70 22.33 4.19
CA LEU A 207 -1.30 22.03 2.80
C LEU A 207 0.14 21.55 2.69
N LEU A 208 1.02 21.94 3.63
CA LEU A 208 2.44 21.61 3.58
C LEU A 208 2.80 20.55 4.63
N ASP A 209 2.62 20.84 5.92
CA ASP A 209 3.19 20.05 7.02
C ASP A 209 2.48 18.71 7.17
N PHE A 210 1.14 18.69 7.22
CA PHE A 210 0.35 17.47 7.47
C PHE A 210 -0.39 16.96 6.23
N GLY A 211 -0.39 17.70 5.11
CA GLY A 211 -1.24 17.37 3.96
C GLY A 211 -1.09 15.94 3.41
N PHE A 212 0.10 15.32 3.51
CA PHE A 212 0.31 13.94 3.05
C PHE A 212 -0.28 12.88 3.98
N GLU A 213 -0.85 13.26 5.11
CA GLU A 213 -1.44 12.39 6.12
C GLU A 213 -2.98 12.49 6.09
N GLU A 214 -3.50 13.47 5.35
CA GLU A 214 -4.91 13.82 5.30
C GLU A 214 -5.62 13.24 4.07
N ALA A 215 -6.78 12.62 4.30
CA ALA A 215 -7.58 11.97 3.26
C ALA A 215 -7.83 12.80 1.98
N PRO A 216 -8.07 14.14 2.03
CA PRO A 216 -8.30 14.94 0.82
C PRO A 216 -7.15 14.90 -0.20
N PHE A 217 -5.93 14.67 0.23
CA PHE A 217 -4.76 14.55 -0.66
C PHE A 217 -4.61 13.18 -1.31
N TRP A 218 -5.39 12.20 -0.86
CA TRP A 218 -5.39 10.82 -1.34
C TRP A 218 -6.73 10.37 -1.94
N VAL A 219 -7.74 11.25 -1.90
CA VAL A 219 -9.12 10.91 -2.20
C VAL A 219 -9.32 10.45 -3.64
N GLY A 220 -8.60 11.01 -4.61
CA GLY A 220 -8.63 10.59 -6.01
C GLY A 220 -8.11 9.17 -6.21
N TYR A 221 -7.02 8.79 -5.55
CA TYR A 221 -6.51 7.42 -5.57
C TYR A 221 -7.53 6.43 -4.98
N PHE A 222 -8.09 6.78 -3.82
CA PHE A 222 -9.04 5.91 -3.13
C PHE A 222 -10.34 5.76 -3.92
N ALA A 223 -10.83 6.88 -4.47
CA ALA A 223 -12.00 6.92 -5.34
C ALA A 223 -11.82 6.07 -6.60
N LEU A 224 -10.63 6.12 -7.23
CA LEU A 224 -10.30 5.28 -8.38
C LEU A 224 -10.42 3.80 -7.99
N GLY A 225 -9.86 3.43 -6.84
CA GLY A 225 -10.04 2.11 -6.26
C GLY A 225 -11.51 1.72 -6.13
N ILE A 226 -12.32 2.53 -5.43
CA ILE A 226 -13.75 2.26 -5.23
C ILE A 226 -14.47 2.07 -6.57
N TRP A 227 -14.24 2.97 -7.52
CA TRP A 227 -14.85 2.91 -8.84
C TRP A 227 -14.50 1.59 -9.55
N LEU A 228 -13.23 1.20 -9.55
CA LEU A 228 -12.77 -0.07 -10.10
C LEU A 228 -13.45 -1.26 -9.41
N GLY A 229 -13.58 -1.24 -8.08
CA GLY A 229 -14.23 -2.32 -7.32
C GLY A 229 -15.73 -2.44 -7.58
N LEU A 230 -16.43 -1.32 -7.83
CA LEU A 230 -17.86 -1.30 -8.17
C LEU A 230 -18.15 -1.68 -9.63
N HIS A 231 -17.18 -1.50 -10.53
CA HIS A 231 -17.34 -1.69 -11.98
C HIS A 231 -16.40 -2.76 -12.53
N PRO A 232 -16.52 -4.04 -12.16
CA PRO A 232 -15.52 -5.07 -12.45
C PRO A 232 -15.29 -5.39 -13.94
N GLY A 233 -16.03 -4.76 -14.88
CA GLY A 233 -15.85 -4.95 -16.32
C GLY A 233 -14.44 -4.65 -16.83
N TRP A 234 -13.67 -3.79 -16.15
CA TRP A 234 -12.26 -3.56 -16.49
C TRP A 234 -11.36 -4.77 -16.18
N MET A 235 -11.76 -5.65 -15.24
CA MET A 235 -10.98 -6.84 -14.89
C MET A 235 -10.96 -7.87 -16.03
N ALA A 236 -11.89 -7.77 -16.98
CA ALA A 236 -11.96 -8.63 -18.17
C ALA A 236 -11.17 -8.08 -19.37
N LEU A 237 -10.43 -6.98 -19.21
CA LEU A 237 -9.69 -6.37 -20.30
C LEU A 237 -8.53 -7.26 -20.75
N SER A 238 -8.37 -7.36 -22.07
CA SER A 238 -7.39 -8.25 -22.67
C SER A 238 -5.97 -7.68 -22.60
N ARG A 239 -4.99 -8.59 -22.57
CA ARG A 239 -3.56 -8.23 -22.49
C ARG A 239 -3.06 -7.39 -23.65
N ARG A 240 -3.78 -7.31 -24.78
CA ARG A 240 -3.43 -6.43 -25.91
C ARG A 240 -3.33 -4.96 -25.49
N TRP A 241 -4.01 -4.57 -24.42
CA TRP A 241 -3.93 -3.22 -23.87
C TRP A 241 -2.56 -2.90 -23.23
N LEU A 242 -1.72 -3.91 -22.93
CA LEU A 242 -0.34 -3.67 -22.48
C LEU A 242 0.51 -2.94 -23.51
N ALA A 243 0.24 -3.14 -24.82
CA ALA A 243 0.94 -2.43 -25.89
C ALA A 243 0.69 -0.92 -25.87
N VAL A 244 -0.40 -0.47 -25.25
CA VAL A 244 -0.72 0.95 -25.06
C VAL A 244 -0.35 1.42 -23.65
N ALA A 245 -0.60 0.58 -22.65
CA ALA A 245 -0.37 0.94 -21.25
C ALA A 245 1.12 1.12 -20.92
N LEU A 246 2.01 0.23 -21.37
CA LEU A 246 3.45 0.34 -21.08
C LEU A 246 4.07 1.63 -21.66
N PRO A 247 3.85 1.99 -22.94
CA PRO A 247 4.29 3.29 -23.45
C PRO A 247 3.68 4.48 -22.71
N ALA A 248 2.39 4.40 -22.32
CA ALA A 248 1.76 5.46 -21.54
C ALA A 248 2.40 5.61 -20.15
N THR A 249 2.70 4.51 -19.47
CA THR A 249 3.42 4.51 -18.18
C THR A 249 4.82 5.08 -18.34
N ALA A 250 5.56 4.67 -19.37
CA ALA A 250 6.88 5.22 -19.68
C ALA A 250 6.81 6.74 -19.95
N GLY A 251 5.84 7.19 -20.75
CA GLY A 251 5.60 8.61 -21.00
C GLY A 251 5.25 9.39 -19.73
N ALA A 252 4.35 8.87 -18.90
CA ALA A 252 4.00 9.48 -17.62
C ALA A 252 5.20 9.54 -16.65
N LEU A 253 6.04 8.52 -16.65
CA LEU A 253 7.28 8.50 -15.88
C LEU A 253 8.28 9.53 -16.40
N VAL A 254 8.46 9.64 -17.71
CA VAL A 254 9.31 10.67 -18.33
C VAL A 254 8.79 12.06 -17.98
N LEU A 255 7.47 12.31 -18.04
CA LEU A 255 6.89 13.60 -17.63
C LEU A 255 7.12 13.90 -16.15
N LEU A 256 6.99 12.88 -15.28
CA LEU A 256 7.26 13.02 -13.85
C LEU A 256 8.73 13.36 -13.58
N LEU A 257 9.66 12.68 -14.28
CA LEU A 257 11.10 12.90 -14.19
C LEU A 257 11.54 14.20 -14.88
N ALA A 258 10.90 14.64 -15.95
CA ALA A 258 11.17 15.91 -16.60
C ALA A 258 10.83 17.09 -15.67
N GLY A 259 9.94 16.89 -14.68
CA GLY A 259 9.68 17.81 -13.59
C GLY A 259 10.68 17.74 -12.41
N LEU A 260 11.84 17.06 -12.55
CA LEU A 260 12.91 17.10 -11.54
C LEU A 260 13.61 18.47 -11.37
N PRO A 261 13.85 19.28 -12.42
CA PRO A 261 14.68 20.48 -12.26
C PRO A 261 13.91 21.59 -11.53
N GLY A 262 14.31 21.85 -10.28
CA GLY A 262 14.28 23.09 -9.47
C GLY A 262 13.58 24.37 -9.95
N ARG A 263 12.42 24.32 -10.61
CA ARG A 263 11.80 25.52 -11.23
C ARG A 263 10.31 25.72 -10.98
N ILE A 264 9.62 24.83 -10.26
CA ILE A 264 8.14 24.90 -10.20
C ILE A 264 7.58 25.19 -8.81
N ALA A 265 8.38 25.47 -7.78
CA ALA A 265 7.74 25.73 -6.49
C ALA A 265 8.42 26.73 -5.57
N THR A 266 7.63 27.76 -5.28
CA THR A 266 7.83 28.80 -4.27
C THR A 266 7.98 28.23 -2.85
N ASN A 267 7.51 27.00 -2.60
CA ASN A 267 7.47 26.40 -1.25
C ASN A 267 8.47 25.27 -1.01
N TRP A 268 9.40 24.98 -1.95
CA TRP A 268 10.26 23.79 -1.84
C TRP A 268 11.57 24.15 -1.13
N GLY A 269 11.56 24.02 0.19
CA GLY A 269 12.77 24.03 1.02
C GLY A 269 13.48 22.67 1.10
N PRO A 270 14.62 22.58 1.82
CA PRO A 270 15.49 21.39 1.91
C PRO A 270 14.87 20.11 2.52
N TRP A 271 13.59 20.10 2.88
CA TRP A 271 12.90 18.94 3.46
C TRP A 271 11.89 18.34 2.47
N VAL A 272 12.36 17.40 1.64
CA VAL A 272 11.53 16.63 0.67
C VAL A 272 11.36 15.17 1.15
N HIS A 273 11.05 15.01 2.43
CA HIS A 273 10.49 13.77 2.99
C HIS A 273 9.06 14.03 3.49
N GLY A 274 8.14 13.12 3.18
CA GLY A 274 6.71 13.23 3.47
C GLY A 274 5.92 14.14 2.52
N THR A 275 6.32 15.41 2.38
CA THR A 275 5.34 16.43 2.00
C THR A 275 5.32 16.78 0.49
N GLY A 276 6.47 17.00 -0.16
CA GLY A 276 6.52 17.51 -1.55
C GLY A 276 6.37 16.48 -2.68
N ALA A 277 6.48 15.19 -2.40
CA ALA A 277 6.79 14.23 -3.46
C ALA A 277 5.80 13.06 -3.63
N PHE A 278 4.95 12.75 -2.64
CA PHE A 278 3.77 11.89 -2.85
C PHE A 278 2.57 12.67 -3.43
N LEU A 279 2.62 14.00 -3.39
CA LEU A 279 1.50 14.88 -3.68
C LEU A 279 1.69 15.66 -4.99
N ARG A 280 2.34 15.04 -5.98
CA ARG A 280 2.49 15.64 -7.31
C ARG A 280 1.25 15.33 -8.17
N PRO A 281 0.66 16.32 -8.87
CA PRO A 281 -0.49 16.10 -9.75
C PRO A 281 -0.30 14.96 -10.77
N SER A 282 0.90 14.88 -11.35
CA SER A 282 1.24 13.83 -12.33
C SER A 282 1.34 12.42 -11.74
N LEU A 283 1.52 12.29 -10.42
CA LEU A 283 1.61 10.99 -9.76
C LEU A 283 0.26 10.26 -9.80
N LEU A 284 -0.87 10.97 -9.86
CA LEU A 284 -2.19 10.33 -10.01
C LEU A 284 -2.28 9.48 -11.27
N LEU A 285 -1.91 10.07 -12.40
CA LEU A 285 -1.88 9.39 -13.68
C LEU A 285 -0.88 8.23 -13.67
N LEU A 286 0.34 8.46 -13.18
CA LEU A 286 1.37 7.42 -13.13
C LEU A 286 0.92 6.23 -12.27
N THR A 287 0.33 6.47 -11.09
CA THR A 287 -0.20 5.39 -10.24
C THR A 287 -1.30 4.61 -10.94
N ALA A 288 -2.24 5.28 -11.61
CA ALA A 288 -3.32 4.60 -12.33
C ALA A 288 -2.76 3.67 -13.43
N LEU A 289 -1.77 4.15 -14.19
CA LEU A 289 -1.12 3.38 -15.25
C LEU A 289 -0.26 2.23 -14.71
N VAL A 290 0.54 2.47 -13.66
CA VAL A 290 1.31 1.39 -13.01
C VAL A 290 0.40 0.34 -12.40
N CYS A 291 -0.70 0.75 -11.76
CA CYS A 291 -1.71 -0.18 -11.24
C CYS A 291 -2.29 -1.04 -12.36
N TRP A 292 -2.58 -0.43 -13.52
CA TRP A 292 -3.08 -1.12 -14.70
C TRP A 292 -2.09 -2.14 -15.26
N ASP A 293 -0.83 -1.75 -15.44
CA ASP A 293 0.23 -2.62 -15.93
C ASP A 293 0.44 -3.81 -15.00
N LEU A 294 0.53 -3.57 -13.69
CA LEU A 294 0.69 -4.63 -12.69
C LEU A 294 -0.53 -5.56 -12.63
N TRP A 295 -1.73 -5.02 -12.87
CA TRP A 295 -2.94 -5.83 -12.90
C TRP A 295 -2.99 -6.75 -14.13
N LEU A 296 -2.63 -6.24 -15.31
CA LEU A 296 -2.65 -7.00 -16.56
C LEU A 296 -1.46 -7.97 -16.71
N ALA A 297 -0.24 -7.50 -16.42
CA ALA A 297 0.98 -8.27 -16.62
C ALA A 297 1.32 -9.16 -15.42
N GLY A 298 1.00 -8.72 -14.20
CA GLY A 298 1.40 -9.38 -12.95
C GLY A 298 1.11 -10.88 -12.89
N PRO A 299 -0.13 -11.34 -13.12
CA PRO A 299 -0.44 -12.77 -13.11
C PRO A 299 0.37 -13.59 -14.12
N THR A 300 0.70 -12.99 -15.27
CA THR A 300 1.52 -13.63 -16.32
C THR A 300 2.96 -13.77 -15.87
N LEU A 301 3.54 -12.69 -15.35
CA LEU A 301 4.91 -12.69 -14.84
C LEU A 301 5.07 -13.68 -13.69
N ILE A 302 4.08 -13.74 -12.80
CA ILE A 302 4.02 -14.71 -11.71
C ILE A 302 3.97 -16.14 -12.26
N ALA A 303 3.11 -16.41 -13.24
CA ALA A 303 3.01 -17.73 -13.86
C ALA A 303 4.31 -18.14 -14.57
N TRP A 304 4.97 -17.21 -15.26
CA TRP A 304 6.27 -17.44 -15.93
C TRP A 304 7.40 -17.72 -14.94
N GLY A 305 7.42 -17.03 -13.79
CA GLY A 305 8.37 -17.32 -12.71
C GLY A 305 8.06 -18.62 -11.94
N GLY A 306 6.97 -19.30 -12.29
CA GLY A 306 6.58 -20.59 -11.75
C GLY A 306 6.11 -20.56 -10.28
N PRO A 307 5.93 -21.75 -9.66
CA PRO A 307 5.34 -21.87 -8.33
C PRO A 307 6.10 -21.14 -7.23
N ARG A 308 7.42 -21.00 -7.35
CA ARG A 308 8.26 -20.31 -6.37
C ARG A 308 7.96 -18.82 -6.34
N LEU A 309 7.86 -18.16 -7.50
CA LEU A 309 7.55 -16.74 -7.57
C LEU A 309 6.12 -16.46 -7.07
N ASP A 310 5.15 -17.30 -7.42
CA ASP A 310 3.79 -17.18 -6.90
C ASP A 310 3.76 -17.28 -5.36
N ALA A 311 4.48 -18.24 -4.78
CA ALA A 311 4.60 -18.36 -3.33
C ALA A 311 5.24 -17.13 -2.67
N ILE A 312 6.29 -16.56 -3.28
CA ILE A 312 6.93 -15.33 -2.80
C ILE A 312 5.94 -14.16 -2.85
N VAL A 313 5.30 -13.92 -3.99
CA VAL A 313 4.35 -12.81 -4.16
C VAL A 313 3.17 -12.95 -3.19
N GLN A 314 2.63 -14.15 -3.01
CA GLN A 314 1.59 -14.39 -2.02
C GLN A 314 2.05 -14.10 -0.61
N SER A 315 3.27 -14.52 -0.25
CA SER A 315 3.83 -14.30 1.08
C SER A 315 4.05 -12.81 1.34
N LEU A 316 4.63 -12.08 0.39
CA LEU A 316 4.83 -10.62 0.48
C LEU A 316 3.50 -9.87 0.55
N SER A 317 2.53 -10.26 -0.28
CA SER A 317 1.18 -9.69 -0.28
C SER A 317 0.52 -9.86 1.09
N ARG A 318 0.56 -11.08 1.65
CA ARG A 318 -0.03 -11.42 2.96
C ARG A 318 0.59 -10.64 4.10
N HIS A 319 1.92 -10.55 4.13
CA HIS A 319 2.69 -9.95 5.23
C HIS A 319 3.02 -8.46 5.01
N SER A 320 2.45 -7.84 3.97
CA SER A 320 2.80 -6.47 3.55
C SER A 320 2.66 -5.42 4.66
N LEU A 321 1.65 -5.51 5.53
CA LEU A 321 1.46 -4.58 6.64
C LEU A 321 2.59 -4.69 7.68
N GLY A 322 2.92 -5.92 8.10
CA GLY A 322 4.03 -6.14 9.03
C GLY A 322 5.37 -5.73 8.44
N ILE A 323 5.63 -6.06 7.17
CA ILE A 323 6.87 -5.66 6.49
C ILE A 323 6.95 -4.14 6.41
N TYR A 324 5.86 -3.47 6.05
CA TYR A 324 5.76 -2.01 6.06
C TYR A 324 6.10 -1.42 7.43
N ILE A 325 5.60 -2.01 8.52
CA ILE A 325 5.86 -1.54 9.88
C ILE A 325 7.30 -1.78 10.31
N ILE A 326 7.93 -2.89 9.93
CA ILE A 326 9.21 -3.35 10.50
C ILE A 326 10.44 -2.91 9.68
N HIS A 327 10.33 -2.82 8.35
CA HIS A 327 11.48 -2.56 7.48
C HIS A 327 12.32 -1.31 7.83
N PRO A 328 11.74 -0.19 8.32
CA PRO A 328 12.52 0.99 8.67
C PRO A 328 13.48 0.77 9.84
N VAL A 329 13.18 -0.16 10.76
CA VAL A 329 14.09 -0.51 11.87
C VAL A 329 15.45 -0.95 11.32
N LEU A 330 15.46 -1.80 10.29
CA LEU A 330 16.72 -2.19 9.67
C LEU A 330 17.35 -1.02 8.93
N LEU A 331 16.58 -0.21 8.19
CA LEU A 331 17.11 0.93 7.46
C LEU A 331 17.81 1.93 8.39
N LEU A 332 17.22 2.22 9.56
CA LEU A 332 17.79 3.13 10.55
C LEU A 332 19.14 2.66 11.12
N GLY A 333 19.35 1.35 11.24
CA GLY A 333 20.62 0.79 11.71
C GLY A 333 21.63 0.52 10.60
N LEU A 334 21.18 -0.06 9.49
CA LEU A 334 22.01 -0.50 8.37
C LEU A 334 22.44 0.66 7.47
N GLY A 335 21.59 1.67 7.29
CA GLY A 335 21.89 2.85 6.49
C GLY A 335 23.16 3.57 6.93
N PRO A 336 23.26 4.05 8.19
CA PRO A 336 24.45 4.77 8.66
C PRO A 336 25.70 3.89 8.63
N LEU A 337 25.56 2.59 8.91
CA LEU A 337 26.65 1.63 8.80
C LEU A 337 27.20 1.55 7.38
N LEU A 338 26.32 1.41 6.38
CA LEU A 338 26.74 1.36 4.97
C LEU A 338 27.23 2.71 4.45
N GLU A 339 26.89 3.85 5.07
CA GLU A 339 27.47 5.15 4.73
C GLU A 339 28.95 5.26 5.14
N ILE A 340 29.32 4.72 6.30
CA ILE A 340 30.67 4.84 6.86
C ILE A 340 31.62 3.71 6.43
N LEU A 341 31.10 2.56 5.96
CA LEU A 341 31.94 1.43 5.56
C LEU A 341 32.79 1.79 4.33
N PRO A 342 34.07 1.34 4.27
CA PRO A 342 34.93 1.57 3.12
C PRO A 342 34.65 0.58 1.97
N GLY A 343 35.25 0.86 0.81
CA GLY A 343 35.28 -0.08 -0.31
C GLY A 343 33.90 -0.35 -0.92
N PRO A 344 33.63 -1.58 -1.43
CA PRO A 344 32.45 -1.87 -2.23
C PRO A 344 31.13 -1.85 -1.45
N PHE A 345 31.18 -1.69 -0.12
CA PHE A 345 30.01 -1.62 0.75
C PHE A 345 29.60 -0.19 1.11
N SER A 346 30.35 0.83 0.66
CA SER A 346 30.01 2.23 0.93
C SER A 346 28.84 2.71 0.06
N LEU A 347 27.80 3.26 0.66
CA LEU A 347 26.73 3.96 -0.07
C LEU A 347 27.25 5.22 -0.81
N GLN A 348 28.44 5.72 -0.45
CA GLN A 348 29.05 6.90 -1.05
C GLN A 348 29.89 6.59 -2.31
N GLN A 349 29.96 5.32 -2.74
CA GLN A 349 30.59 4.98 -4.01
C GLN A 349 29.90 5.70 -5.20
N PRO A 350 30.64 6.06 -6.25
CA PRO A 350 30.02 6.45 -7.52
C PRO A 350 29.25 5.28 -8.12
N LEU A 351 28.34 5.56 -9.06
CA LEU A 351 27.76 4.52 -9.90
C LEU A 351 28.85 3.84 -10.76
N PRO A 352 28.82 2.50 -10.94
CA PRO A 352 27.83 1.55 -10.43
C PRO A 352 28.13 0.97 -9.04
N GLY A 353 29.22 1.39 -8.37
CA GLY A 353 29.67 0.82 -7.09
C GLY A 353 28.62 0.90 -5.97
N SER A 354 27.84 1.97 -5.91
CA SER A 354 26.75 2.13 -4.92
C SER A 354 25.56 1.19 -5.14
N LEU A 355 25.48 0.47 -6.27
CA LEU A 355 24.40 -0.48 -6.57
C LEU A 355 24.44 -1.72 -5.66
N LEU A 356 25.62 -2.13 -5.19
CA LEU A 356 25.75 -3.26 -4.27
C LEU A 356 25.18 -2.92 -2.87
N PRO A 357 25.65 -1.86 -2.17
CA PRO A 357 25.15 -1.55 -0.83
C PRO A 357 23.68 -1.12 -0.82
N ILE A 358 23.18 -0.43 -1.85
CA ILE A 358 21.74 -0.14 -1.95
C ILE A 358 20.92 -1.43 -2.09
N SER A 359 21.43 -2.43 -2.84
CA SER A 359 20.75 -3.72 -2.98
C SER A 359 20.75 -4.50 -1.68
N ILE A 360 21.88 -4.52 -0.95
CA ILE A 360 21.97 -5.10 0.40
C ILE A 360 20.93 -4.46 1.31
N MET A 361 20.81 -3.13 1.27
CA MET A 361 19.85 -2.40 2.10
C MET A 361 18.40 -2.71 1.73
N VAL A 362 18.04 -2.71 0.44
CA VAL A 362 16.67 -3.00 -0.03
C VAL A 362 16.26 -4.44 0.28
N PHE A 363 17.07 -5.43 -0.12
CA PHE A 363 16.74 -6.84 0.08
C PHE A 363 16.90 -7.26 1.55
N GLY A 364 17.86 -6.66 2.26
CA GLY A 364 18.01 -6.82 3.70
C GLY A 364 16.77 -6.32 4.44
N ALA A 365 16.28 -5.12 4.14
CA ALA A 365 15.10 -4.55 4.80
C ALA A 365 13.83 -5.35 4.47
N LEU A 366 13.68 -5.83 3.24
CA LEU A 366 12.60 -6.72 2.84
C LEU A 366 12.66 -8.06 3.60
N GLY A 367 13.83 -8.70 3.64
CA GLY A 367 14.04 -9.96 4.34
C GLY A 367 13.83 -9.83 5.85
N PHE A 368 14.37 -8.78 6.46
CA PHE A 368 14.21 -8.47 7.88
C PHE A 368 12.74 -8.20 8.22
N GLY A 369 12.06 -7.34 7.45
CA GLY A 369 10.63 -7.08 7.64
C GLY A 369 9.79 -8.35 7.50
N TRP A 370 10.11 -9.20 6.53
CA TRP A 370 9.40 -10.47 6.30
C TRP A 370 9.61 -11.46 7.45
N LEU A 371 10.87 -11.70 7.84
CA LEU A 371 11.21 -12.58 8.96
C LEU A 371 10.63 -12.08 10.28
N GLY A 372 10.77 -10.78 10.55
CA GLY A 372 10.23 -10.12 11.74
C GLY A 372 8.71 -10.25 11.82
N THR A 373 8.01 -10.01 10.71
CA THR A 373 6.55 -10.20 10.65
C THR A 373 6.19 -11.64 10.95
N ARG A 374 6.85 -12.61 10.31
CA ARG A 374 6.57 -14.03 10.54
C ARG A 374 6.82 -14.42 11.98
N ALA A 375 7.91 -13.96 12.60
CA ALA A 375 8.22 -14.22 14.00
C ALA A 375 7.12 -13.67 14.93
N LEU A 376 6.67 -12.42 14.69
CA LEU A 376 5.60 -11.80 15.49
C LEU A 376 4.25 -12.50 15.30
N VAL A 377 3.99 -13.11 14.16
CA VAL A 377 2.71 -13.80 13.90
C VAL A 377 2.62 -15.18 14.56
N VAL A 378 3.74 -15.79 14.96
CA VAL A 378 3.76 -17.07 15.69
C VAL A 378 3.06 -16.96 17.04
N CYS A 379 3.20 -15.82 17.73
CA CYS A 379 2.59 -15.60 19.03
C CYS A 379 1.33 -14.74 18.92
N ARG A 380 0.24 -15.20 19.57
CA ARG A 380 -1.04 -14.47 19.63
C ARG A 380 -0.91 -13.08 20.22
N LEU A 381 -0.02 -12.91 21.20
CA LEU A 381 0.21 -11.64 21.89
C LEU A 381 0.98 -10.64 21.04
N THR A 382 1.58 -11.03 19.92
CA THR A 382 2.38 -10.15 19.06
C THR A 382 1.81 -10.02 17.65
N ALA A 383 1.00 -10.98 17.18
CA ALA A 383 0.42 -10.94 15.83
C ALA A 383 -0.42 -9.67 15.58
N TRP A 384 -1.15 -9.20 16.60
CA TRP A 384 -1.95 -7.98 16.50
C TRP A 384 -1.10 -6.73 16.27
N SER A 385 0.16 -6.70 16.70
CA SER A 385 1.07 -5.56 16.54
C SER A 385 1.48 -5.35 15.07
N VAL A 386 1.25 -6.32 14.20
CA VAL A 386 1.49 -6.25 12.74
C VAL A 386 0.19 -6.39 11.94
N GLY A 387 -0.96 -6.31 12.61
CA GLY A 387 -2.29 -6.33 12.00
C GLY A 387 -2.72 -7.70 11.47
N GLU A 388 -2.07 -8.77 11.93
CA GLU A 388 -2.39 -10.15 11.56
C GLU A 388 -3.08 -10.92 12.68
N GLY A 389 -3.86 -11.94 12.30
CA GLY A 389 -4.32 -12.96 13.24
C GLY A 389 -3.23 -14.00 13.45
N ALA A 390 -3.09 -14.52 14.66
CA ALA A 390 -2.09 -15.54 14.94
C ALA A 390 -2.32 -16.78 14.08
N THR A 391 -1.29 -17.21 13.35
CA THR A 391 -1.32 -18.51 12.68
C THR A 391 -0.71 -19.57 13.61
N PRO A 392 -1.41 -20.70 13.87
CA PRO A 392 -0.81 -21.81 14.59
C PRO A 392 0.45 -22.30 13.86
N TRP A 393 1.55 -22.50 14.60
CA TRP A 393 2.86 -22.94 14.08
C TRP A 393 2.81 -24.12 13.11
N ARG A 394 1.82 -25.02 13.25
CA ARG A 394 1.61 -26.19 12.38
C ARG A 394 1.34 -25.85 10.90
N TYR A 395 1.06 -24.60 10.55
CA TYR A 395 0.87 -24.14 9.17
C TYR A 395 2.04 -23.27 8.64
N ALA A 396 3.09 -23.04 9.43
CA ALA A 396 4.19 -22.14 9.08
C ALA A 396 5.30 -22.82 8.24
N CYS A 397 5.27 -24.14 8.08
CA CYS A 397 6.20 -24.86 7.21
C CYS A 397 5.52 -25.23 5.89
N PRO A 398 5.87 -24.58 4.76
CA PRO A 398 5.48 -25.06 3.45
C PRO A 398 6.36 -26.26 3.11
N GLY A 399 5.95 -27.48 3.53
CA GLY A 399 6.78 -28.66 3.25
C GLY A 399 6.26 -30.05 3.63
N SER A 400 5.16 -30.22 4.36
CA SER A 400 4.74 -31.57 4.81
C SER A 400 3.26 -31.88 4.71
N GLY A 401 2.53 -31.19 3.83
CA GLY A 401 1.19 -31.61 3.41
C GLY A 401 1.27 -32.68 2.32
N ALA A 402 1.85 -33.84 2.64
CA ALA A 402 1.79 -35.01 1.77
C ALA A 402 0.31 -35.34 1.53
N ALA A 403 -0.04 -35.49 0.25
CA ALA A 403 -1.34 -35.93 -0.21
C ALA A 403 -1.62 -37.34 0.32
N THR A 404 -2.47 -37.45 1.34
CA THR A 404 -3.17 -38.69 1.69
C THR A 404 -4.65 -38.39 1.88
N GLY A 405 -5.42 -38.73 0.86
CA GLY A 405 -6.87 -38.61 0.83
C GLY A 405 -7.38 -39.10 -0.52
N GLN A 406 -7.21 -40.41 -0.78
CA GLN A 406 -8.32 -41.37 -0.83
C GLN A 406 -9.23 -41.18 -2.05
N PHE A 407 -8.84 -41.86 -3.12
CA PHE A 407 -9.82 -42.49 -4.02
C PHE A 407 -10.73 -43.40 -3.17
N ARG A 408 -12.03 -43.10 -3.14
CA ARG A 408 -13.08 -44.09 -2.92
C ARG A 408 -14.25 -43.80 -3.86
N ASN A 409 -14.53 -44.84 -4.65
CA ASN A 409 -15.60 -45.11 -5.61
C ASN A 409 -15.52 -44.39 -6.95
#